data_AF-A0A9D3VFB0-F1
#
_entry.id   AF-A0A9D3VFB0-F1
#
_cell.length_a   1.000
_cell.length_b   1.000
_cell.length_c   1.000
_cell.angle_alpha   90.00
_cell.angle_beta   90.00
_cell.angle_gamma   90.00
#
_symmetry.space_group_name_H-M   'P 1'
#
loop_
_entity.id
_entity.type
_entity.pdbx_description
1 polymer ?
#
loop_
_entity_poly.entity_id
_entity_poly.type
_entity_poly.pdbx_seq_one_letter_code
_entity_poly.pdbx_strand_id
1 'polypeptide(L)'
;MLPINYESWHQMPDSNKNQALDNIKERFALEVSDTYIKKALGKIWRDHKSTLKKEYFKKDISLEEKLRNVPPGMLRYQWEDAVRFWNSKKRDVLQTSKLL
;
A
#
# COMPACT_ATOMS: atom_id res chain seq x y z
N MET A 1 -6.77 9.04 -3.66
CA MET A 1 -5.76 7.94 -3.70
C MET A 1 -6.35 6.71 -3.05
N LEU A 2 -5.97 5.51 -3.49
CA LEU A 2 -6.44 4.25 -2.89
C LEU A 2 -5.81 4.02 -1.52
N PRO A 3 -6.53 3.44 -0.53
CA PRO A 3 -6.01 3.18 0.81
C PRO A 3 -4.78 2.26 0.78
N ILE A 4 -3.76 2.58 1.57
CA ILE A 4 -2.51 1.80 1.63
C ILE A 4 -2.51 0.71 2.71
N ASN A 5 -3.47 0.77 3.65
CA ASN A 5 -3.53 -0.07 4.84
C ASN A 5 -3.95 -1.52 4.56
N TYR A 6 -4.50 -1.83 3.39
CA TYR A 6 -4.71 -3.21 2.97
C TYR A 6 -3.37 -3.88 2.67
N GLU A 7 -3.13 -5.09 3.20
CA GLU A 7 -1.84 -5.76 3.04
C GLU A 7 -1.55 -6.11 1.58
N SER A 8 -2.57 -6.54 0.83
CA SER A 8 -2.49 -6.91 -0.58
C SER A 8 -3.61 -6.31 -1.42
N TRP A 9 -3.38 -6.21 -2.74
CA TRP A 9 -4.39 -5.74 -3.71
C TRP A 9 -5.64 -6.62 -3.72
N HIS A 10 -5.47 -7.92 -3.45
CA HIS A 10 -6.57 -8.89 -3.42
C HIS A 10 -7.49 -8.68 -2.22
N GLN A 11 -6.95 -8.28 -1.06
CA GLN A 11 -7.73 -7.97 0.14
C GLN A 11 -8.41 -6.59 0.11
N MET A 12 -8.00 -5.70 -0.80
CA MET A 12 -8.69 -4.43 -0.97
C MET A 12 -10.13 -4.69 -1.45
N PRO A 13 -11.15 -4.09 -0.82
CA PRO A 13 -12.54 -4.25 -1.23
C PRO A 13 -12.75 -3.82 -2.69
N ASP A 14 -13.62 -4.53 -3.39
CA ASP A 14 -13.93 -4.19 -4.78
C ASP A 14 -14.66 -2.86 -4.90
N SER A 15 -15.35 -2.39 -3.85
CA SER A 15 -15.92 -1.04 -3.82
C SER A 15 -14.86 0.04 -4.02
N ASN A 16 -13.71 -0.06 -3.35
CA ASN A 16 -12.60 0.88 -3.55
C ASN A 16 -12.03 0.80 -4.98
N LYS A 17 -11.87 -0.43 -5.51
CA LYS A 17 -11.35 -0.64 -6.87
C LYS A 17 -12.31 -0.11 -7.93
N ASN A 18 -13.60 -0.33 -7.75
CA ASN A 18 -14.65 0.11 -8.66
C ASN A 18 -14.79 1.64 -8.61
N GLN A 19 -14.77 2.26 -7.42
CA GLN A 19 -14.76 3.71 -7.31
C GLN A 19 -13.56 4.34 -8.05
N ALA A 20 -12.37 3.76 -7.94
CA ALA A 20 -11.21 4.23 -8.68
C ALA A 20 -11.34 4.03 -10.20
N LEU A 21 -11.95 2.93 -10.63
CA LEU A 21 -12.26 2.68 -12.04
C LEU A 21 -13.25 3.70 -12.60
N ASP A 22 -14.34 3.96 -11.88
CA ASP A 22 -15.39 4.89 -12.29
C ASP A 22 -14.83 6.30 -12.43
N ASN A 23 -14.01 6.75 -11.47
CA ASN A 23 -13.31 8.04 -11.55
C ASN A 23 -12.38 8.15 -12.76
N ILE A 24 -11.77 7.05 -13.20
CA ILE A 24 -10.93 7.02 -14.41
C ILE A 24 -11.83 7.14 -15.65
N LYS A 25 -12.90 6.35 -15.72
CA LYS A 25 -13.82 6.36 -16.87
C LYS A 25 -14.56 7.68 -17.03
N GLU A 26 -14.84 8.39 -15.93
CA GLU A 26 -15.47 9.71 -15.96
C GLU A 26 -14.55 10.77 -16.60
N ARG A 27 -13.22 10.63 -16.42
CA ARG A 27 -12.23 11.61 -16.90
C ARG A 27 -11.61 11.26 -18.24
N PHE A 28 -11.58 9.97 -18.57
CA PHE A 28 -10.88 9.46 -19.74
C PHE A 28 -11.80 8.55 -20.56
N ALA A 29 -11.98 8.87 -21.83
CA ALA A 29 -12.61 7.98 -22.79
C ALA A 29 -11.61 6.87 -23.18
N LEU A 30 -11.64 5.76 -22.44
CA LEU A 30 -10.74 4.62 -22.66
C LEU A 30 -11.47 3.45 -23.32
N GLU A 31 -11.01 3.04 -24.50
CA GLU A 31 -11.50 1.84 -25.20
C GLU A 31 -10.73 0.58 -24.76
N VAL A 32 -10.63 0.35 -23.46
CA VAL A 32 -9.96 -0.84 -22.92
C VAL A 32 -10.83 -1.50 -21.85
N SER A 33 -10.65 -2.81 -21.66
CA SER A 33 -11.43 -3.57 -20.68
C SER A 33 -11.19 -3.11 -19.24
N ASP A 34 -12.24 -3.18 -18.41
CA ASP A 34 -12.18 -2.92 -16.97
C ASP A 34 -11.14 -3.80 -16.27
N THR A 35 -11.02 -5.06 -16.72
CA THR A 35 -10.03 -6.00 -16.21
C THR A 35 -8.60 -5.49 -16.42
N TYR A 36 -8.33 -4.91 -17.59
CA TYR A 36 -7.03 -4.31 -17.88
C TYR A 36 -6.76 -3.10 -16.98
N ILE A 37 -7.74 -2.19 -16.85
CA ILE A 37 -7.60 -1.00 -15.99
C ILE A 37 -7.39 -1.41 -14.52
N LYS A 38 -8.14 -2.38 -14.01
CA LYS A 38 -7.98 -2.91 -12.63
C LYS A 38 -6.60 -3.53 -12.42
N LYS A 39 -6.03 -4.23 -13.41
CA LYS A 39 -4.65 -4.76 -13.34
C LYS A 39 -3.63 -3.63 -13.27
N ALA A 40 -3.78 -2.60 -14.11
CA ALA A 40 -2.90 -1.42 -14.12
C ALA A 40 -2.99 -0.64 -12.80
N LEU A 41 -4.20 -0.39 -12.30
CA LEU A 41 -4.45 0.20 -10.98
C LEU A 41 -3.75 -0.57 -9.86
N GLY A 42 -3.88 -1.90 -9.85
CA GLY A 42 -3.23 -2.73 -8.87
C GLY A 42 -1.70 -2.63 -8.91
N LYS A 43 -1.11 -2.51 -10.11
CA LYS A 43 0.33 -2.29 -10.26
C LYS A 43 0.75 -0.94 -9.68
N ILE A 44 0.08 0.13 -10.09
CA ILE A 44 0.37 1.50 -9.61
C ILE A 44 0.25 1.57 -8.08
N TRP A 45 -0.78 0.95 -7.49
CA TRP A 45 -0.95 0.89 -6.05
C TRP A 45 0.20 0.16 -5.33
N ARG A 46 0.66 -0.98 -5.87
CA ARG A 46 1.80 -1.72 -5.31
C ARG A 46 3.11 -0.92 -5.42
N ASP A 47 3.34 -0.31 -6.58
CA ASP A 47 4.53 0.52 -6.82
C ASP A 47 4.56 1.70 -5.84
N HIS A 48 3.42 2.37 -5.66
CA HIS A 48 3.27 3.45 -4.70
C HIS A 48 3.58 3.00 -3.25
N LYS A 49 3.04 1.86 -2.82
CA LYS A 49 3.39 1.29 -1.49
C LYS A 49 4.87 0.98 -1.36
N SER A 50 5.52 0.50 -2.42
CA SER A 50 6.96 0.23 -2.45
C SER A 50 7.77 1.52 -2.26
N THR A 51 7.41 2.58 -3.01
CA THR A 51 8.02 3.90 -2.89
C THR A 51 7.88 4.47 -1.49
N LEU A 52 6.66 4.47 -0.92
CA LEU A 52 6.42 4.92 0.45
C LEU A 52 7.27 4.15 1.47
N LYS A 53 7.34 2.83 1.33
CA LYS A 53 8.15 2.00 2.23
C LYS A 53 9.64 2.35 2.12
N LYS A 54 10.17 2.57 0.92
CA LYS A 54 11.57 2.97 0.70
C LYS A 54 11.87 4.35 1.31
N GLU A 55 10.97 5.30 1.13
CA GLU A 55 11.17 6.69 1.55
C GLU A 55 10.97 6.90 3.04
N TYR A 56 9.94 6.29 3.65
CA TYR A 56 9.51 6.61 5.01
C TYR A 56 9.74 5.48 6.03
N PHE A 57 9.81 4.21 5.61
CA PHE A 57 10.05 3.07 6.51
C PHE A 57 11.56 2.75 6.63
N LYS A 58 12.31 3.60 7.33
CA LYS A 58 13.76 3.42 7.55
C LYS A 58 14.06 2.22 8.47
N LYS A 59 15.15 1.50 8.24
CA LYS A 59 15.41 0.21 8.91
C LYS A 59 15.92 0.36 10.35
N ASP A 60 16.58 1.47 10.60
CA ASP A 60 17.45 1.82 11.73
C ASP A 60 16.78 2.72 12.79
N ILE A 61 15.51 3.06 12.60
CA ILE A 61 14.70 3.81 13.58
C ILE A 61 13.69 2.89 14.30
N SER A 62 13.25 3.32 15.48
CA SER A 62 12.27 2.60 16.31
C SER A 62 10.90 2.49 15.62
N LEU A 63 10.05 1.57 16.10
CA LEU A 63 8.67 1.46 15.61
C LEU A 63 7.88 2.74 15.87
N GLU A 64 8.06 3.35 17.04
CA GLU A 64 7.40 4.60 17.41
C GLU A 64 7.76 5.74 16.45
N GLU A 65 9.04 5.89 16.10
CA GLU A 65 9.49 6.88 15.12
C GLU A 65 8.92 6.61 13.72
N LYS A 66 8.82 5.34 13.29
CA LYS A 66 8.16 4.99 12.02
C LYS A 66 6.69 5.41 12.00
N LEU A 67 5.96 5.17 13.10
CA LEU A 67 4.55 5.54 13.22
C LEU A 67 4.35 7.06 13.19
N ARG A 68 5.30 7.83 13.76
CA ARG A 68 5.29 9.30 13.73
C ARG A 68 5.62 9.87 12.35
N ASN A 69 6.43 9.19 11.54
CA ASN A 69 6.87 9.63 10.22
C ASN A 69 5.80 9.44 9.12
N VAL A 70 4.64 10.09 9.29
CA VAL A 70 3.50 10.03 8.37
C VAL A 70 3.81 10.85 7.10
N PRO A 71 3.71 10.27 5.88
CA PRO A 71 3.90 11.02 4.65
C PRO A 71 2.91 12.21 4.51
N PRO A 72 3.32 13.34 3.90
CA PRO A 72 2.41 14.46 3.66
C PRO A 72 1.16 14.04 2.86
N GLY A 73 -0.01 14.48 3.29
CA GLY A 73 -1.29 14.12 2.66
C GLY A 73 -1.79 12.69 2.93
N MET A 74 -1.07 11.89 3.73
CA MET A 74 -1.49 10.55 4.13
C MET A 74 -2.34 10.60 5.40
N LEU A 75 -3.41 9.81 5.43
CA LEU A 75 -4.20 9.62 6.65
C LEU A 75 -3.40 8.80 7.66
N ARG A 76 -3.26 9.32 8.88
CA ARG A 76 -2.44 8.70 9.95
C ARG A 76 -2.80 7.23 10.19
N TYR A 77 -4.07 6.89 10.34
CA TYR A 77 -4.49 5.51 10.59
C TYR A 77 -4.07 4.56 9.46
N GLN A 78 -4.12 5.01 8.20
CA GLN A 78 -3.70 4.17 7.06
C GLN A 78 -2.20 3.89 7.09
N TRP A 79 -1.42 4.90 7.48
CA TRP A 79 0.02 4.77 7.65
C TRP A 79 0.37 3.82 8.80
N GLU A 80 -0.26 4.00 9.95
CA GLU A 80 0.00 3.19 11.14
C GLU A 80 -0.26 1.70 10.88
N ASP A 81 -1.39 1.37 10.26
CA ASP A 81 -1.73 -0.01 9.86
C ASP A 81 -0.66 -0.60 8.92
N ALA A 82 -0.26 0.14 7.89
CA ALA A 82 0.74 -0.29 6.93
C ALA A 82 2.12 -0.51 7.59
N VAL A 83 2.53 0.38 8.50
CA VAL A 83 3.79 0.28 9.25
C VAL A 83 3.79 -0.93 10.17
N ARG A 84 2.70 -1.17 10.92
CA ARG A 84 2.57 -2.34 11.81
C ARG A 84 2.72 -3.63 11.02
N PHE A 85 2.05 -3.73 9.87
CA PHE A 85 2.18 -4.87 8.96
C PHE A 85 3.61 -5.05 8.40
N TRP A 86 4.27 -3.98 7.96
CA TRP A 86 5.64 -4.11 7.46
C TRP A 86 6.64 -4.48 8.56
N ASN A 87 6.36 -4.09 9.80
CA ASN A 87 7.19 -4.41 10.94
C ASN A 87 7.01 -5.87 11.41
N SER A 88 5.80 -6.45 11.34
CA SER A 88 5.59 -7.86 11.67
C SER A 88 6.37 -8.79 10.74
N LYS A 89 6.34 -8.53 9.42
CA LYS A 89 7.13 -9.32 8.44
C LYS A 89 8.64 -9.27 8.67
N LYS A 90 9.17 -8.17 9.22
CA LYS A 90 10.60 -8.08 9.56
C LYS A 90 10.95 -9.06 10.70
N ARG A 91 10.05 -9.20 11.68
CA ARG A 91 10.24 -10.11 12.82
C ARG A 91 10.25 -11.56 12.35
N ASP A 92 9.34 -11.92 11.45
CA ASP A 92 9.26 -13.28 10.89
C ASP A 92 10.56 -13.69 10.19
N VAL A 93 11.08 -12.83 9.29
CA VAL A 93 12.33 -13.11 8.57
C VAL A 93 13.52 -13.28 9.53
N LEU A 94 13.63 -12.43 10.56
CA LEU A 94 14.68 -12.54 11.58
C LEU A 94 14.56 -13.79 12.44
N GLN A 95 13.34 -14.28 12.67
CA GLN A 95 13.11 -15.50 13.44
C GLN A 95 13.46 -16.73 12.62
N THR A 96 13.07 -16.77 11.33
CA THR A 96 13.44 -17.86 10.42
C THR A 96 14.96 -17.93 10.19
N SER A 97 15.65 -16.80 10.06
CA SER A 97 17.11 -16.77 9.86
C SER A 97 17.94 -17.17 11.08
N LYS A 98 17.34 -17.24 12.27
CA LYS A 98 17.99 -17.74 13.50
C LYS A 98 17.85 -19.25 13.70
N LEU A 99 16.98 -19.88 12.91
CA LEU A 99 16.62 -21.30 13.00
C LEU A 99 17.27 -22.15 11.90
N LEU A 100 18.06 -21.54 11.02
CA LEU A 100 18.88 -22.16 9.98
C LEU A 100 20.36 -21.94 10.29
#